data_AF-A0A1G1GDE9-F1
#
_entry.id   AF-A0A1G1GDE9-F1
#
_cell.length_a   1.000
_cell.length_b   1.000
_cell.length_c   1.000
_cell.angle_alpha   90.00
_cell.angle_beta   90.00
_cell.angle_gamma   90.00
#
_symmetry.space_group_name_H-M   'P 1'
#
loop_
_entity.id
_entity.type
_entity.pdbx_description
1 polymer ?
#
loop_
_entity_poly.entity_id
_entity_poly.type
_entity_poly.pdbx_seq_one_letter_code
_entity_poly.pdbx_strand_id
1 'polypeptide(L)'
;MSTCKECSGEVSQGEIFCRQCGAGTASTPDSAAGTAPAADSNEEELALFVGKNSDKYLHKFRSFNRNGADSFALTWHWPAFLVGFWWLLYRKLYLWAVLDLVLGFIPYLGIIMMFVFGLTGNYLYYSHARKKLQEINAAPGSDTIRTASIARAGGVNNVAVVLAPILVIFIAGILAAIAIPQFSSYRLKAWNMKAKQEIQDACTRGATLFNSRPEKMEVNPDDLLYAGLVRSPEVEMMLLDGRRESFSISAKHIKGRTTYYTDPACALREERQAPDQ
;
A
#
# COMPACT_ATOMS: atom_id res chain seq x y z
N MET A 1 46.29 -25.89 -40.24
CA MET A 1 47.06 -25.73 -39.00
C MET A 1 47.78 -24.39 -39.06
N SER A 2 47.74 -23.61 -37.99
CA SER A 2 48.42 -22.31 -37.90
C SER A 2 49.59 -22.44 -36.91
N THR A 3 50.68 -21.70 -37.13
CA THR A 3 51.82 -21.68 -36.20
C THR A 3 51.65 -20.56 -35.16
N CYS A 4 52.01 -20.84 -33.91
CA CYS A 4 52.00 -19.86 -32.83
C CYS A 4 53.08 -18.79 -33.07
N LYS A 5 52.73 -17.50 -32.94
CA LYS A 5 53.69 -16.39 -33.15
C LYS A 5 54.79 -16.32 -32.08
N GLU A 6 54.53 -16.82 -30.88
CA GLU A 6 55.47 -16.71 -29.75
C GLU A 6 56.47 -17.86 -29.67
N CYS A 7 56.05 -19.09 -29.94
CA CYS A 7 56.91 -20.27 -29.79
C CYS A 7 57.05 -21.12 -31.05
N SER A 8 56.46 -20.69 -32.17
CA SER A 8 56.45 -21.42 -33.46
C SER A 8 55.88 -22.85 -33.41
N GLY A 9 55.22 -23.23 -32.31
CA GLY A 9 54.54 -24.53 -32.17
C GLY A 9 53.27 -24.60 -33.01
N GLU A 10 52.87 -25.81 -33.40
CA GLU A 10 51.65 -26.04 -34.18
C GLU A 10 50.39 -25.81 -33.34
N VAL A 11 49.42 -25.08 -33.91
CA VAL A 11 48.11 -24.79 -33.31
C VAL A 11 47.01 -25.33 -34.23
N SER A 12 46.15 -26.15 -33.65
CA SER A 12 44.95 -26.69 -34.30
C SER A 12 43.87 -25.62 -34.45
N GLN A 13 43.10 -25.67 -35.55
CA GLN A 13 42.01 -24.71 -35.78
C GLN A 13 40.96 -24.80 -34.66
N GLY A 14 40.71 -23.68 -33.98
CA GLY A 14 39.73 -23.56 -32.89
C GLY A 14 40.31 -23.56 -31.47
N GLU A 15 41.63 -23.71 -31.28
CA GLU A 15 42.25 -23.61 -29.95
C GLU A 15 42.53 -22.16 -29.57
N ILE A 16 42.04 -21.73 -28.40
CA ILE A 16 42.16 -20.36 -27.86
C ILE A 16 43.56 -20.08 -27.31
N PHE A 17 44.30 -21.13 -26.92
CA PHE A 17 45.63 -21.03 -26.33
C PHE A 17 46.57 -22.06 -26.96
N CYS A 18 47.83 -21.69 -27.17
CA CYS A 18 48.85 -22.62 -27.63
C CYS A 18 49.22 -23.58 -26.50
N ARG A 19 49.08 -24.89 -26.73
CA ARG A 19 49.39 -25.93 -25.73
C ARG A 19 50.86 -26.01 -25.30
N GLN A 20 51.77 -25.42 -26.07
CA GLN A 20 53.21 -25.57 -25.86
C GLN A 20 53.83 -24.42 -25.05
N CYS A 21 53.31 -23.20 -25.18
CA CYS A 21 53.81 -22.03 -24.45
C CYS A 21 52.74 -21.25 -23.66
N GLY A 22 51.44 -21.58 -23.82
CA GLY A 22 50.34 -20.92 -23.12
C GLY A 22 49.91 -19.57 -23.71
N ALA A 23 50.53 -19.10 -24.79
CA ALA A 23 50.15 -17.84 -25.43
C ALA A 23 48.75 -17.91 -26.06
N GLY A 24 47.96 -16.86 -25.89
CA GLY A 24 46.64 -16.72 -26.51
C GLY A 24 46.76 -16.65 -28.03
N THR A 25 45.98 -17.47 -28.74
CA THR A 25 45.96 -17.46 -30.20
C THR A 25 45.05 -16.31 -30.62
N ALA A 26 45.62 -15.30 -31.28
CA ALA A 26 44.87 -14.15 -31.79
C ALA A 26 43.97 -14.60 -32.97
N SER A 27 42.88 -15.30 -32.65
CA SER A 27 41.73 -15.49 -33.51
C SER A 27 40.68 -14.46 -33.13
N THR A 28 41.04 -13.18 -33.31
CA THR A 28 40.05 -12.12 -33.46
C THR A 28 39.40 -12.33 -34.84
N PRO A 29 38.09 -12.59 -34.94
CA PRO A 29 37.39 -12.40 -36.19
C PRO A 29 37.20 -10.89 -36.36
N ASP A 30 38.20 -10.23 -36.94
CA ASP A 30 38.02 -8.87 -37.46
C ASP A 30 37.20 -8.95 -38.75
N SER A 31 36.03 -8.32 -38.70
CA SER A 31 35.25 -7.82 -39.83
C SER A 31 34.68 -8.84 -40.81
N ALA A 32 33.47 -9.32 -40.48
CA ALA A 32 32.40 -9.39 -41.47
C ALA A 32 31.41 -8.25 -41.18
N ALA A 33 31.49 -7.20 -41.99
CA ALA A 33 30.38 -6.27 -42.17
C ALA A 33 29.17 -7.06 -42.68
N GLY A 34 28.07 -7.03 -41.91
CA GLY A 34 26.78 -7.58 -42.31
C GLY A 34 25.99 -8.13 -41.12
N THR A 35 24.97 -7.37 -40.68
CA THR A 35 23.82 -7.75 -39.79
C THR A 35 23.73 -7.10 -38.40
N ALA A 36 24.62 -6.17 -38.01
CA ALA A 36 24.52 -5.47 -36.71
C ALA A 36 23.75 -4.11 -36.60
N PRO A 37 23.02 -3.54 -37.58
CA PRO A 37 22.36 -2.23 -37.40
C PRO A 37 20.90 -2.27 -36.91
N ALA A 38 20.20 -3.41 -36.95
CA ALA A 38 18.76 -3.47 -36.67
C ALA A 38 18.42 -3.61 -35.17
N ALA A 39 19.29 -4.23 -34.37
CA ALA A 39 19.02 -4.44 -32.94
C ALA A 39 19.23 -3.16 -32.12
N ASP A 40 20.29 -2.40 -32.43
CA ASP A 40 20.68 -1.17 -31.73
C ASP A 40 19.72 -0.01 -32.03
N SER A 41 19.34 0.17 -33.30
CA SER A 41 18.36 1.18 -33.72
C SER A 41 16.96 0.98 -33.12
N ASN A 42 16.49 -0.28 -33.02
CA ASN A 42 15.22 -0.59 -32.38
C ASN A 42 15.23 -0.29 -30.87
N GLU A 43 16.36 -0.51 -30.20
CA GLU A 43 16.50 -0.21 -28.77
C GLU A 43 16.55 1.31 -28.52
N GLU A 44 17.20 2.08 -29.40
CA GLU A 44 17.20 3.55 -29.36
C GLU A 44 15.80 4.14 -29.57
N GLU A 45 15.03 3.64 -30.54
CA GLU A 45 13.64 4.06 -30.76
C GLU A 45 12.74 3.73 -29.56
N LEU A 46 12.93 2.56 -28.94
CA LEU A 46 12.24 2.19 -27.70
C LEU A 46 12.65 3.10 -26.54
N ALA A 47 13.94 3.45 -26.44
CA ALA A 47 14.43 4.39 -25.44
C ALA A 47 13.74 5.76 -25.58
N LEU A 48 13.66 6.27 -26.81
CA LEU A 48 12.99 7.52 -27.15
C LEU A 48 11.49 7.47 -26.86
N PHE A 49 10.83 6.35 -27.16
CA PHE A 49 9.41 6.14 -26.86
C PHE A 49 9.14 6.11 -25.35
N VAL A 50 10.01 5.46 -24.57
CA VAL A 50 9.87 5.42 -23.11
C VAL A 50 10.15 6.79 -22.49
N GLY A 51 11.16 7.47 -23.01
CA GLY A 51 11.69 8.72 -22.47
C GLY A 51 12.41 8.50 -21.14
N LYS A 52 12.11 9.34 -20.14
CA LYS A 52 12.81 9.33 -18.85
C LYS A 52 12.72 7.94 -18.17
N ASN A 53 13.88 7.42 -17.74
CA ASN A 53 14.07 6.08 -17.17
C ASN A 53 13.91 4.93 -18.18
N SER A 54 14.22 5.16 -19.46
CA SER A 54 14.29 4.14 -20.52
C SER A 54 15.07 2.90 -20.10
N ASP A 55 16.25 3.07 -19.51
CA ASP A 55 17.21 1.98 -19.21
C ASP A 55 16.57 0.87 -18.36
N LYS A 56 15.73 1.26 -17.39
CA LYS A 56 15.00 0.33 -16.51
C LYS A 56 13.99 -0.52 -17.28
N TYR A 57 13.30 0.07 -18.25
CA TYR A 57 12.33 -0.65 -19.08
C TYR A 57 13.04 -1.50 -20.13
N LEU A 58 14.08 -0.97 -20.77
CA LEU A 58 14.85 -1.67 -21.80
C LEU A 58 15.46 -2.96 -21.25
N HIS A 59 15.98 -2.94 -20.01
CA HIS A 59 16.47 -4.15 -19.35
C HIS A 59 15.40 -5.26 -19.28
N LYS A 60 14.13 -4.91 -19.01
CA LYS A 60 13.03 -5.88 -19.01
C LYS A 60 12.62 -6.26 -20.44
N PHE A 61 12.60 -5.31 -21.37
CA PHE A 61 12.19 -5.53 -22.76
C PHE A 61 13.08 -6.53 -23.50
N ARG A 62 14.39 -6.53 -23.20
CA ARG A 62 15.32 -7.53 -23.74
C ARG A 62 14.90 -8.97 -23.44
N SER A 63 14.21 -9.23 -22.33
CA SER A 63 13.69 -10.57 -22.01
C SER A 63 12.51 -11.02 -22.89
N PHE A 64 11.85 -10.08 -23.57
CA PHE A 64 10.71 -10.36 -24.44
C PHE A 64 11.11 -10.53 -25.91
N ASN A 65 12.32 -10.13 -26.29
CA ASN A 65 12.82 -10.32 -27.65
C ASN A 65 13.88 -11.42 -27.66
N ARG A 66 13.51 -12.61 -28.10
CA ARG A 66 14.44 -13.75 -28.24
C ARG A 66 14.70 -14.00 -29.72
N ASN A 67 15.94 -13.82 -30.15
CA ASN A 67 16.38 -14.06 -31.53
C ASN A 67 15.55 -13.31 -32.60
N GLY A 68 15.11 -12.09 -32.31
CA GLY A 68 14.30 -11.28 -33.22
C GLY A 68 12.80 -11.61 -33.23
N ALA A 69 12.37 -12.60 -32.43
CA ALA A 69 10.96 -12.93 -32.24
C ALA A 69 10.43 -12.41 -30.90
N ASP A 70 9.28 -11.75 -30.96
CA ASP A 70 8.56 -11.29 -29.78
C ASP A 70 7.97 -12.50 -29.03
N SER A 71 8.42 -12.72 -27.80
CA SER A 71 8.00 -13.82 -26.94
C SER A 71 7.52 -13.29 -25.59
N PHE A 72 6.47 -13.91 -25.05
CA PHE A 72 5.98 -13.58 -23.72
C PHE A 72 6.92 -14.16 -22.66
N ALA A 73 7.29 -13.33 -21.67
CA ALA A 73 7.93 -13.78 -20.45
C ALA A 73 7.20 -13.19 -19.24
N LEU A 74 7.00 -14.00 -18.20
CA LEU A 74 6.37 -13.56 -16.97
C LEU A 74 7.35 -12.66 -16.21
N THR A 75 6.96 -11.41 -15.93
CA THR A 75 7.82 -10.48 -15.20
C THR A 75 7.04 -9.68 -14.18
N TRP A 76 7.61 -9.50 -12.99
CA TRP A 76 6.98 -8.68 -11.98
C TRP A 76 7.09 -7.18 -12.29
N HIS A 77 5.98 -6.45 -12.09
CA HIS A 77 5.86 -5.02 -12.31
C HIS A 77 5.05 -4.34 -11.18
N TRP A 78 5.76 -3.79 -10.20
CA TRP A 78 5.19 -3.17 -9.00
C TRP A 78 4.11 -2.09 -9.26
N PRO A 79 4.33 -1.10 -10.15
CA PRO A 79 3.32 -0.06 -10.36
C PRO A 79 2.00 -0.59 -10.92
N ALA A 80 2.07 -1.58 -11.82
CA ALA A 80 0.86 -2.16 -12.42
C ALA A 80 0.10 -3.06 -11.44
N PHE A 81 0.77 -3.60 -10.42
CA PHE A 81 0.13 -4.37 -9.35
C PHE A 81 -0.62 -3.48 -8.36
N LEU A 82 0.03 -2.46 -7.80
CA LEU A 82 -0.56 -1.63 -6.73
C LEU A 82 -1.53 -0.57 -7.25
N VAL A 83 -1.22 0.02 -8.41
CA VAL A 83 -1.94 1.16 -8.97
C VAL A 83 -2.18 0.95 -10.46
N GLY A 84 -2.69 -0.23 -10.83
CA GLY A 84 -2.91 -0.69 -12.22
C GLY A 84 -3.54 0.36 -13.12
N PHE A 85 -4.80 0.74 -12.84
CA PHE A 85 -5.54 1.79 -13.55
C PHE A 85 -4.71 3.06 -13.79
N TRP A 86 -4.12 3.61 -12.72
CA TRP A 86 -3.36 4.86 -12.78
C TRP A 86 -2.06 4.72 -13.57
N TRP A 87 -1.36 3.60 -13.44
CA TRP A 87 -0.15 3.33 -14.21
C TRP A 87 -0.46 3.17 -15.71
N LEU A 88 -1.54 2.47 -16.06
CA LEU A 88 -1.99 2.32 -17.44
C LEU A 88 -2.34 3.69 -18.06
N LEU A 89 -3.09 4.52 -17.34
CA LEU A 89 -3.40 5.90 -17.77
C LEU A 89 -2.13 6.75 -17.93
N TYR A 90 -1.21 6.64 -16.97
CA TYR A 90 0.08 7.35 -16.97
C TYR A 90 0.95 6.96 -18.17
N ARG A 91 1.02 5.68 -18.55
CA ARG A 91 1.78 5.18 -19.72
C ARG A 91 1.00 5.16 -21.03
N LYS A 92 -0.15 5.85 -21.08
CA LYS A 92 -1.01 6.01 -22.26
C LYS A 92 -1.60 4.71 -22.80
N LEU A 93 -1.71 3.68 -21.96
CA LEU A 93 -2.36 2.40 -22.26
C LEU A 93 -3.88 2.51 -22.04
N TYR A 94 -4.53 3.47 -22.70
CA TYR A 94 -5.92 3.87 -22.39
C TYR A 94 -6.95 2.76 -22.55
N LEU A 95 -6.81 1.90 -23.57
CA LEU A 95 -7.69 0.76 -23.77
C LEU A 95 -7.67 -0.19 -22.57
N TRP A 96 -6.46 -0.52 -22.10
CA TRP A 96 -6.26 -1.37 -20.93
C TRP A 96 -6.71 -0.69 -19.64
N ALA A 97 -6.55 0.64 -19.53
CA ALA A 97 -7.05 1.40 -18.39
C ALA A 97 -8.58 1.36 -18.29
N VAL A 98 -9.30 1.47 -19.41
CA VAL A 98 -10.76 1.33 -19.43
C VAL A 98 -11.18 -0.09 -19.06
N LEU A 99 -10.49 -1.11 -19.58
CA LEU A 99 -10.75 -2.50 -19.20
C LEU A 99 -10.57 -2.73 -17.70
N ASP A 100 -9.45 -2.27 -17.13
CA ASP A 100 -9.17 -2.37 -15.69
C ASP A 100 -10.25 -1.66 -14.86
N LEU A 101 -10.66 -0.46 -15.27
CA LEU A 101 -11.71 0.31 -14.59
C LEU A 101 -13.05 -0.44 -14.59
N VAL A 102 -13.50 -0.91 -15.76
CA VAL A 102 -14.79 -1.61 -15.90
C VAL A 102 -14.79 -2.92 -15.10
N LEU A 103 -13.73 -3.71 -15.21
CA LEU A 103 -13.61 -4.98 -14.46
C LEU A 103 -13.44 -4.74 -12.96
N GLY A 104 -12.86 -3.61 -12.55
CA GLY A 104 -12.72 -3.22 -11.15
C GLY A 104 -14.05 -2.98 -10.43
N PHE A 105 -15.13 -2.65 -11.16
CA PHE A 105 -16.47 -2.53 -10.58
C PHE A 105 -17.15 -3.88 -10.32
N ILE A 106 -16.62 -4.98 -10.86
CA ILE A 106 -17.14 -6.32 -10.62
C ILE A 106 -16.46 -6.90 -9.36
N PRO A 107 -17.23 -7.39 -8.36
CA PRO A 107 -16.66 -7.95 -7.14
C PRO A 107 -15.58 -8.99 -7.42
N TYR A 108 -14.47 -8.91 -6.68
CA TYR A 108 -13.29 -9.78 -6.75
C TYR A 108 -12.47 -9.71 -8.06
N LEU A 109 -13.05 -9.32 -9.20
CA LEU A 109 -12.30 -9.20 -10.46
C LEU A 109 -11.20 -8.14 -10.38
N GLY A 110 -11.42 -7.02 -9.69
CA GLY A 110 -10.36 -6.03 -9.46
C GLY A 110 -9.11 -6.64 -8.81
N ILE A 111 -9.26 -7.54 -7.83
CA ILE A 111 -8.14 -8.22 -7.17
C ILE A 111 -7.41 -9.13 -8.17
N ILE A 112 -8.15 -9.89 -8.98
CA ILE A 112 -7.57 -10.74 -10.02
C ILE A 112 -6.78 -9.88 -11.02
N MET A 113 -7.35 -8.76 -11.45
CA MET A 113 -6.69 -7.84 -12.39
C MET A 113 -5.40 -7.25 -11.84
N MET A 114 -5.30 -6.98 -10.53
CA MET A 114 -4.03 -6.53 -9.91
C MET A 114 -2.90 -7.52 -10.17
N PHE A 115 -3.13 -8.83 -9.99
CA PHE A 115 -2.12 -9.84 -10.27
C PHE A 115 -1.85 -9.98 -11.77
N VAL A 116 -2.88 -9.97 -12.60
CA VAL A 116 -2.74 -10.02 -14.07
C VAL A 116 -1.86 -8.88 -14.55
N PHE A 117 -2.15 -7.64 -14.19
CA PHE A 117 -1.36 -6.47 -14.57
C PHE A 117 0.00 -6.43 -13.88
N GLY A 118 0.12 -6.88 -12.63
CA GLY A 118 1.40 -7.03 -11.94
C GLY A 118 2.37 -7.98 -12.64
N LEU A 119 1.85 -9.06 -13.23
CA LEU A 119 2.64 -10.09 -13.92
C LEU A 119 2.88 -9.80 -15.41
N THR A 120 2.01 -9.01 -16.03
CA THR A 120 2.05 -8.74 -17.48
C THR A 120 2.38 -7.29 -17.84
N GLY A 121 2.42 -6.37 -16.88
CA GLY A 121 2.53 -4.92 -17.13
C GLY A 121 3.70 -4.54 -18.03
N ASN A 122 4.90 -5.07 -17.78
CA ASN A 122 6.07 -4.79 -18.63
C ASN A 122 5.85 -5.28 -20.07
N TYR A 123 5.27 -6.47 -20.25
CA TYR A 123 5.01 -7.04 -21.56
C TYR A 123 3.91 -6.29 -22.31
N LEU A 124 2.82 -5.92 -21.62
CA LEU A 124 1.75 -5.10 -22.18
C LEU A 124 2.29 -3.79 -22.74
N TYR A 125 3.15 -3.14 -21.96
CA TYR A 125 3.75 -1.88 -22.37
C TYR A 125 4.80 -2.05 -23.48
N TYR A 126 5.62 -3.11 -23.45
CA TYR A 126 6.51 -3.49 -24.55
C TYR A 126 5.76 -3.71 -25.86
N SER A 127 4.72 -4.54 -25.83
CA SER A 127 3.89 -4.86 -27.00
C SER A 127 3.24 -3.60 -27.58
N HIS A 128 2.75 -2.73 -26.72
CA HIS A 128 2.18 -1.44 -27.12
C HIS A 128 3.21 -0.53 -27.79
N ALA A 129 4.40 -0.36 -27.18
CA ALA A 129 5.48 0.44 -27.72
C ALA A 129 5.93 -0.08 -29.10
N ARG A 130 6.14 -1.39 -29.21
CA ARG A 130 6.53 -2.05 -30.47
C ARG A 130 5.51 -1.84 -31.59
N LYS A 131 4.22 -2.07 -31.32
CA LYS A 131 3.15 -1.84 -32.31
C LYS A 131 3.12 -0.37 -32.76
N LYS A 132 3.27 0.57 -31.82
CA LYS A 132 3.30 2.00 -32.16
C LYS A 132 4.53 2.42 -32.95
N LEU A 133 5.70 1.88 -32.63
CA LEU A 133 6.91 2.12 -33.41
C LEU A 133 6.77 1.55 -34.83
N GLN A 134 6.21 0.35 -34.99
CA GLN A 134 5.94 -0.23 -36.32
C GLN A 134 4.97 0.63 -37.15
N GLU A 135 3.90 1.13 -36.55
CA GLU A 135 2.96 2.06 -37.22
C GLU A 135 3.65 3.35 -37.67
N ILE A 136 4.51 3.92 -36.81
CA ILE A 136 5.27 5.15 -37.11
C ILE A 136 6.31 4.90 -38.21
N ASN A 137 7.02 3.77 -38.16
CA ASN A 137 8.07 3.42 -39.12
C ASN A 137 7.51 3.05 -40.49
N ALA A 138 6.26 2.53 -40.54
CA ALA A 138 5.56 2.26 -41.80
C ALA A 138 5.02 3.53 -42.49
N ALA A 139 4.92 4.66 -41.78
CA ALA A 139 4.46 5.91 -42.35
C ALA A 139 5.58 6.61 -43.14
N PRO A 140 5.30 7.10 -44.37
CA PRO A 140 6.29 7.85 -45.14
C PRO A 140 6.60 9.19 -44.47
N GLY A 141 7.89 9.51 -44.28
CA GLY A 141 8.33 10.76 -43.67
C GLY A 141 9.84 10.84 -43.46
N SER A 142 10.34 12.03 -43.11
CA SER A 142 11.76 12.24 -42.77
C SER A 142 12.06 11.74 -41.36
N ASP A 143 13.33 11.37 -41.11
CA ASP A 143 13.81 10.89 -39.80
C ASP A 143 13.55 11.89 -38.65
N THR A 144 13.63 13.19 -38.94
CA THR A 144 13.34 14.26 -37.97
C THR A 144 11.87 14.28 -37.55
N ILE A 145 10.95 14.06 -38.49
CA ILE A 145 9.51 13.97 -38.19
C ILE A 145 9.23 12.67 -37.42
N ARG A 146 9.92 11.58 -37.79
CA ARG A 146 9.78 10.28 -37.13
C ARG A 146 10.17 10.34 -35.66
N THR A 147 11.37 10.81 -35.33
CA THR A 147 11.83 10.96 -33.94
C THR A 147 10.90 11.85 -33.10
N ALA A 148 10.42 12.96 -33.67
CA ALA A 148 9.45 13.83 -33.00
C ALA A 148 8.07 13.18 -32.81
N SER A 149 7.67 12.25 -33.68
CA SER A 149 6.41 11.50 -33.54
C SER A 149 6.52 10.41 -32.47
N ILE A 150 7.67 9.71 -32.38
CA ILE A 150 7.97 8.71 -31.35
C ILE A 150 7.91 9.35 -29.96
N ALA A 151 8.60 10.48 -29.78
CA ALA A 151 8.64 11.19 -28.50
C ALA A 151 7.25 11.68 -28.05
N ARG A 152 6.37 12.06 -28.99
CA ARG A 152 4.99 12.50 -28.70
C ARG A 152 4.04 11.34 -28.40
N ALA A 153 4.17 10.24 -29.14
CA ALA A 153 3.37 9.03 -28.95
C ALA A 153 3.70 8.37 -27.60
N GLY A 154 4.98 8.34 -27.27
CA GLY A 154 5.53 7.79 -26.04
C GLY A 154 5.43 8.71 -24.82
N GLY A 155 6.31 8.50 -23.85
CA GLY A 155 6.38 9.27 -22.61
C GLY A 155 5.21 9.03 -21.67
N VAL A 156 4.80 10.09 -20.95
CA VAL A 156 3.86 10.01 -19.83
C VAL A 156 2.69 10.97 -20.00
N ASN A 157 1.57 10.69 -19.35
CA ASN A 157 0.42 11.59 -19.29
C ASN A 157 0.52 12.52 -18.06
N ASN A 158 0.85 13.79 -18.27
CA ASN A 158 0.99 14.79 -17.20
C ASN A 158 -0.31 15.02 -16.41
N VAL A 159 -1.48 14.86 -17.04
CA VAL A 159 -2.77 15.00 -16.35
C VAL A 159 -2.94 13.90 -15.29
N ALA A 160 -2.54 12.66 -15.62
CA ALA A 160 -2.59 11.55 -14.68
C ALA A 160 -1.67 11.78 -13.47
N VAL A 161 -0.52 12.42 -13.67
CA VAL A 161 0.46 12.75 -12.61
C VAL A 161 -0.12 13.73 -11.59
N VAL A 162 -0.96 14.67 -12.02
CA VAL A 162 -1.55 15.69 -11.15
C VAL A 162 -2.86 15.21 -10.51
N LEU A 163 -3.73 14.54 -11.28
CA LEU A 163 -5.04 14.11 -10.77
C LEU A 163 -4.95 12.99 -9.73
N ALA A 164 -4.04 12.03 -9.90
CA ALA A 164 -3.91 10.91 -8.96
C ALA A 164 -3.64 11.36 -7.51
N PRO A 165 -2.65 12.22 -7.20
CA PRO A 165 -2.40 12.67 -5.83
C PRO A 165 -3.52 13.57 -5.28
N ILE A 166 -4.13 14.42 -6.11
CA ILE A 166 -5.27 15.26 -5.69
C ILE A 166 -6.44 14.39 -5.22
N LEU A 167 -6.77 13.34 -5.99
CA LEU A 167 -7.82 12.42 -5.63
C LEU A 167 -7.52 11.68 -4.32
N VAL A 168 -6.27 11.24 -4.11
CA VAL A 168 -5.86 10.57 -2.87
C VAL A 168 -6.04 11.48 -1.65
N ILE A 169 -5.61 12.74 -1.75
CA ILE A 169 -5.77 13.73 -0.68
C ILE A 169 -7.25 13.99 -0.40
N PHE A 170 -8.05 14.13 -1.45
CA PHE A 170 -9.49 14.35 -1.33
C PHE A 170 -10.20 13.19 -0.61
N ILE A 171 -9.93 11.94 -1.01
CA ILE A 171 -10.48 10.75 -0.37
C ILE A 171 -10.03 10.66 1.10
N ALA A 172 -8.75 10.90 1.38
CA ALA A 172 -8.24 10.89 2.75
C ALA A 172 -8.92 11.94 3.63
N GLY A 173 -9.21 13.13 3.08
CA GLY A 173 -9.96 14.19 3.76
C GLY A 173 -11.38 13.76 4.12
N ILE A 174 -12.11 13.13 3.19
CA ILE A 174 -13.46 12.59 3.44
C ILE A 174 -13.42 11.52 4.53
N LEU A 175 -12.47 10.58 4.45
CA LEU A 175 -12.33 9.52 5.45
C LEU A 175 -12.01 10.10 6.83
N ALA A 176 -11.13 11.11 6.92
CA ALA A 176 -10.82 11.79 8.17
C ALA A 176 -12.05 12.51 8.74
N ALA A 177 -12.83 13.21 7.90
CA ALA A 177 -14.04 13.90 8.32
C ALA A 177 -15.09 12.96 8.92
N ILE A 178 -15.18 11.71 8.42
CA ILE A 178 -16.07 10.68 8.97
C ILE A 178 -15.46 10.05 10.23
N ALA A 179 -14.16 9.73 10.21
CA ALA A 179 -13.50 8.98 11.28
C ALA A 179 -13.32 9.80 12.57
N ILE A 180 -12.99 11.09 12.48
CA ILE A 180 -12.74 11.97 13.63
C ILE A 180 -13.95 12.05 14.58
N PRO A 181 -15.18 12.40 14.13
CA PRO A 181 -16.34 12.48 15.02
C PRO A 181 -16.77 11.11 15.54
N GLN A 182 -16.57 10.04 14.77
CA GLN A 182 -16.80 8.69 15.24
C GLN A 182 -15.87 8.36 16.39
N PHE A 183 -14.56 8.56 16.22
CA PHE A 183 -13.57 8.29 17.24
C PHE A 183 -13.81 9.08 18.54
N SER A 184 -14.17 10.36 18.44
CA SER A 184 -14.50 11.16 19.63
C SER A 184 -15.73 10.60 20.37
N SER A 185 -16.77 10.17 19.64
CA SER A 185 -17.96 9.57 20.23
C SER A 185 -17.69 8.21 20.90
N TYR A 186 -16.83 7.36 20.30
CA TYR A 186 -16.44 6.07 20.88
C TYR A 186 -15.62 6.25 22.15
N ARG A 187 -14.69 7.21 22.17
CA ARG A 187 -13.93 7.54 23.39
C ARG A 187 -14.82 8.02 24.52
N LEU A 188 -15.80 8.88 24.22
CA LEU A 188 -16.76 9.34 25.22
C LEU A 188 -17.57 8.18 25.82
N LYS A 189 -18.03 7.25 24.98
CA LYS A 189 -18.70 6.02 25.45
C LYS A 189 -17.79 5.18 26.34
N ALA A 190 -16.52 5.02 25.98
CA ALA A 190 -15.57 4.26 26.79
C ALA A 190 -15.34 4.88 28.17
N TRP A 191 -15.17 6.21 28.26
CA TRP A 191 -15.05 6.92 29.53
C TRP A 191 -16.28 6.76 30.42
N ASN A 192 -17.47 6.92 29.85
CA ASN A 192 -18.73 6.73 30.56
C ASN A 192 -18.89 5.28 31.06
N MET A 193 -18.52 4.28 30.24
CA MET A 193 -18.55 2.87 30.63
C MET A 193 -17.61 2.56 31.79
N LYS A 194 -16.43 3.19 31.85
CA LYS A 194 -15.50 3.03 32.98
C LYS A 194 -16.11 3.50 34.30
N ALA A 195 -16.70 4.69 34.32
CA ALA A 195 -17.41 5.19 35.51
C ALA A 195 -18.59 4.29 35.90
N LYS A 196 -19.36 3.82 34.91
CA LYS A 196 -20.48 2.89 35.10
C LYS A 196 -20.05 1.55 35.69
N GLN A 197 -18.90 1.03 35.29
CA GLN A 197 -18.38 -0.23 35.81
C GLN A 197 -17.87 -0.08 37.25
N GLU A 198 -17.12 0.98 37.54
CA GLU A 198 -16.56 1.20 38.89
C GLU A 198 -17.65 1.49 39.93
N ILE A 199 -18.69 2.23 39.59
CA ILE A 199 -19.82 2.45 40.51
C ILE A 199 -20.61 1.17 40.79
N GLN A 200 -20.79 0.30 39.78
CA GLN A 200 -21.44 -1.00 39.97
C GLN A 200 -20.63 -1.90 40.90
N ASP A 201 -19.31 -1.97 40.72
CA ASP A 201 -18.42 -2.72 41.61
C ASP A 201 -18.46 -2.16 43.04
N ALA A 202 -18.37 -0.83 43.19
CA ALA A 202 -18.45 -0.17 44.50
C ALA A 202 -19.78 -0.45 45.21
N CYS A 203 -20.90 -0.32 44.50
CA CYS A 203 -22.22 -0.58 45.08
C CYS A 203 -22.38 -2.06 45.47
N THR A 204 -21.96 -2.98 44.60
CA THR A 204 -22.05 -4.43 44.86
C THR A 204 -21.25 -4.83 46.10
N ARG A 205 -20.06 -4.23 46.29
CA ARG A 205 -19.25 -4.43 47.50
C ARG A 205 -19.92 -3.86 48.75
N GLY A 206 -20.48 -2.66 48.67
CA GLY A 206 -21.25 -2.05 49.77
C GLY A 206 -22.46 -2.91 50.17
N ALA A 207 -23.26 -3.34 49.20
CA ALA A 207 -24.39 -4.25 49.43
C ALA A 207 -23.94 -5.58 50.04
N THR A 208 -22.82 -6.14 49.59
CA THR A 208 -22.25 -7.37 50.15
C THR A 208 -21.80 -7.18 51.61
N LEU A 209 -21.27 -6.01 51.98
CA LEU A 209 -20.93 -5.69 53.36
C LEU A 209 -22.18 -5.68 54.25
N PHE A 210 -23.28 -5.10 53.80
CA PHE A 210 -24.54 -5.12 54.56
C PHE A 210 -25.11 -6.52 54.73
N ASN A 211 -25.00 -7.37 53.71
CA ASN A 211 -25.46 -8.75 53.76
C ASN A 211 -24.59 -9.64 54.67
N SER A 212 -23.28 -9.43 54.65
CA SER A 212 -22.32 -10.23 55.45
C SER A 212 -22.22 -9.75 56.90
N ARG A 213 -22.57 -8.50 57.20
CA ARG A 213 -22.56 -7.90 58.55
C ARG A 213 -23.88 -7.21 58.87
N PRO A 214 -24.90 -7.96 59.31
CA PRO A 214 -26.25 -7.42 59.59
C PRO A 214 -26.27 -6.33 60.66
N GLU A 215 -25.30 -6.28 61.57
CA GLU A 215 -25.12 -5.26 62.60
C GLU A 215 -24.64 -3.90 62.04
N LYS A 216 -24.03 -3.90 60.85
CA LYS A 216 -23.45 -2.70 60.26
C LYS A 216 -24.52 -1.88 59.53
N MET A 217 -24.94 -0.78 60.14
CA MET A 217 -26.00 0.10 59.60
C MET A 217 -25.48 1.17 58.63
N GLU A 218 -24.17 1.38 58.57
CA GLU A 218 -23.53 2.39 57.73
C GLU A 218 -22.20 1.89 57.15
N VAL A 219 -21.91 2.27 55.91
CA VAL A 219 -20.66 1.97 55.19
C VAL A 219 -19.92 3.28 54.92
N ASN A 220 -18.66 3.35 55.34
CA ASN A 220 -17.78 4.48 55.07
C ASN A 220 -16.89 4.23 53.83
N PRO A 221 -16.27 5.27 53.26
CA PRO A 221 -15.36 5.10 52.12
C PRO A 221 -14.21 4.12 52.35
N ASP A 222 -13.69 4.03 53.58
CA ASP A 222 -12.61 3.11 53.96
C ASP A 222 -13.07 1.65 54.01
N ASP A 223 -14.34 1.40 54.31
CA ASP A 223 -14.92 0.05 54.32
C ASP A 223 -14.97 -0.54 52.92
N LEU A 224 -15.26 0.30 51.92
CA LEU A 224 -15.24 -0.09 50.52
C LEU A 224 -13.82 -0.44 50.06
N LEU A 225 -12.81 0.32 50.51
CA LEU A 225 -11.40 0.03 50.24
C LEU A 225 -10.97 -1.28 50.90
N TYR A 226 -11.37 -1.52 52.16
CA TYR A 226 -11.11 -2.77 52.85
C TYR A 226 -11.81 -3.96 52.17
N ALA A 227 -13.00 -3.75 51.58
CA ALA A 227 -13.70 -4.73 50.77
C ALA A 227 -13.07 -4.94 49.37
N GLY A 228 -11.89 -4.38 49.11
CA GLY A 228 -11.12 -4.57 47.89
C GLY A 228 -11.59 -3.73 46.71
N LEU A 229 -12.30 -2.62 46.95
CA LEU A 229 -12.64 -1.67 45.90
C LEU A 229 -11.36 -1.04 45.33
N VAL A 230 -11.16 -1.19 44.03
CA VAL A 230 -10.10 -0.50 43.29
C VAL A 230 -10.68 0.75 42.67
N ARG A 231 -10.17 1.93 43.05
CA ARG A 231 -10.56 3.20 42.43
C ARG A 231 -9.58 3.59 41.34
N SER A 232 -10.09 3.93 40.16
CA SER A 232 -9.27 4.62 39.17
C SER A 232 -9.13 6.10 39.50
N PRO A 233 -7.94 6.71 39.29
CA PRO A 233 -7.77 8.16 39.46
C PRO A 233 -8.57 8.99 38.45
N GLU A 234 -9.07 8.35 37.39
CA GLU A 234 -9.85 8.99 36.32
C GLU A 234 -11.36 8.98 36.59
N VAL A 235 -11.80 8.34 37.68
CA VAL A 235 -13.21 8.26 38.08
C VAL A 235 -13.39 8.96 39.42
N GLU A 236 -14.08 10.09 39.38
CA GLU A 236 -14.52 10.81 40.58
C GLU A 236 -15.71 10.06 41.17
N MET A 237 -15.50 9.44 42.34
CA MET A 237 -16.52 8.68 43.05
C MET A 237 -16.79 9.31 44.42
N MET A 238 -18.07 9.51 44.73
CA MET A 238 -18.51 10.10 46.00
C MET A 238 -19.61 9.24 46.62
N LEU A 239 -19.41 8.84 47.88
CA LEU A 239 -20.46 8.26 48.70
C LEU A 239 -21.45 9.36 49.09
N LEU A 240 -22.71 9.26 48.65
CA LEU A 240 -23.74 10.26 48.92
C LEU A 240 -24.43 10.00 50.26
N ASP A 241 -24.73 8.73 50.54
CA ASP A 241 -25.28 8.29 51.82
C ASP A 241 -24.76 6.87 52.11
N GLY A 242 -24.20 6.68 53.30
CA GLY A 242 -23.62 5.41 53.74
C GLY A 242 -24.60 4.50 54.45
N ARG A 243 -25.80 4.96 54.81
CA ARG A 243 -26.76 4.20 55.63
C ARG A 243 -27.40 3.08 54.82
N ARG A 244 -27.65 1.92 55.43
CA ARG A 244 -28.18 0.73 54.76
C ARG A 244 -29.43 0.99 53.90
N GLU A 245 -30.39 1.75 54.42
CA GLU A 245 -31.69 1.97 53.76
C GLU A 245 -31.65 3.03 52.65
N SER A 246 -30.65 3.90 52.67
CA SER A 246 -30.49 5.02 51.72
C SER A 246 -29.15 5.00 51.01
N PHE A 247 -28.43 3.88 51.06
CA PHE A 247 -27.10 3.70 50.51
C PHE A 247 -27.05 4.14 49.04
N SER A 248 -26.19 5.12 48.76
CA SER A 248 -26.08 5.68 47.43
C SER A 248 -24.67 6.19 47.17
N ILE A 249 -24.17 5.88 45.98
CA ILE A 249 -22.88 6.33 45.48
C ILE A 249 -23.13 7.09 44.18
N SER A 250 -22.29 8.07 43.90
CA SER A 250 -22.19 8.70 42.58
C SER A 250 -20.79 8.49 41.99
N ALA A 251 -20.72 8.37 40.67
CA ALA A 251 -19.46 8.28 39.95
C ALA A 251 -19.52 9.00 38.60
N LYS A 252 -18.45 9.69 38.25
CA LYS A 252 -18.26 10.34 36.95
C LYS A 252 -16.81 10.21 36.50
N HIS A 253 -16.60 9.88 35.24
CA HIS A 253 -15.26 9.94 34.67
C HIS A 253 -14.85 11.40 34.44
N ILE A 254 -13.60 11.79 34.72
CA ILE A 254 -13.10 13.18 34.57
C ILE A 254 -13.34 13.78 33.18
N LYS A 255 -13.29 12.93 32.14
CA LYS A 255 -13.57 13.26 30.72
C LYS A 255 -14.95 12.78 30.23
N GLY A 256 -15.71 12.12 31.10
CA GLY A 256 -17.06 11.65 30.82
C GLY A 256 -18.08 12.77 30.92
N ARG A 257 -19.25 12.56 30.34
CA ARG A 257 -20.35 13.54 30.31
C ARG A 257 -21.60 13.06 31.06
N THR A 258 -21.52 11.88 31.66
CA THR A 258 -22.62 11.26 32.39
C THR A 258 -22.16 11.00 33.81
N THR A 259 -22.93 11.51 34.77
CA THR A 259 -22.81 11.12 36.17
C THR A 259 -23.74 9.94 36.41
N TYR A 260 -23.22 8.90 37.05
CA TYR A 260 -23.95 7.71 37.43
C TYR A 260 -24.27 7.76 38.91
N TYR A 261 -25.43 7.27 39.28
CA TYR A 261 -25.89 7.12 40.66
C TYR A 261 -26.39 5.69 40.87
N THR A 262 -26.19 5.16 42.06
CA THR A 262 -26.79 3.88 42.47
C THR A 262 -27.70 4.06 43.66
N ASP A 263 -28.75 3.24 43.73
CA ASP A 263 -29.60 3.09 44.91
C ASP A 263 -29.13 1.90 45.78
N PRO A 264 -29.79 1.60 46.92
CA PRO A 264 -29.39 0.48 47.78
C PRO A 264 -29.50 -0.90 47.11
N ALA A 265 -30.31 -1.03 46.05
CA ALA A 265 -30.43 -2.23 45.24
C ALA A 265 -29.40 -2.28 44.09
N CYS A 266 -28.47 -1.31 44.05
CA CYS A 266 -27.50 -1.09 42.98
C CYS A 266 -28.13 -0.89 41.59
N ALA A 267 -29.38 -0.43 41.54
CA ALA A 267 -29.98 0.04 40.30
C ALA A 267 -29.32 1.34 39.86
N LEU A 268 -28.98 1.43 38.59
CA LEU A 268 -28.30 2.57 38.01
C LEU A 268 -29.28 3.64 37.56
N ARG A 269 -28.99 4.88 37.95
CA ARG A 269 -29.58 6.09 37.39
C ARG A 269 -28.49 6.90 36.71
N GLU A 270 -28.79 7.40 35.51
CA GLU A 270 -27.84 8.17 34.70
C GLU A 270 -28.33 9.62 34.58
N GLU A 271 -27.45 10.59 34.84
CA GLU A 271 -27.70 12.00 34.60
C GLU A 271 -26.67 12.54 33.59
N ARG A 272 -27.15 12.95 32.42
CA ARG A 272 -26.29 13.44 31.34
C ARG A 272 -26.16 14.95 31.42
N GLN A 273 -24.94 15.46 31.53
CA GLN A 273 -24.69 16.89 31.46
C GLN A 273 -24.99 17.42 30.04
N ALA A 274 -25.72 18.54 29.98
CA ALA A 274 -25.96 19.28 28.75
C ALA A 274 -24.62 19.65 28.07
N PRO A 275 -24.55 19.73 26.74
CA PRO A 275 -23.37 20.27 26.07
C PRO A 275 -23.14 21.70 26.53
N ASP A 276 -21.92 22.00 26.97
CA ASP A 276 -21.46 23.37 27.11
C ASP A 276 -21.71 24.07 25.76
N GLN A 277 -22.50 25.14 25.79
CA GLN A 277 -22.89 25.91 24.61
C GLN A 277 -21.71 26.68 24.03
#